data_AF-A0A937PB43-F1
#
_entry.id   AF-A0A937PB43-F1
#
_cell.length_a   1.000
_cell.length_b   1.000
_cell.length_c   1.000
_cell.angle_alpha   90.00
_cell.angle_beta   90.00
_cell.angle_gamma   90.00
#
_symmetry.space_group_name_H-M   'P 1'
#
loop_
_entity.id
_entity.type
_entity.pdbx_description
1 polymer ?
#
loop_
_entity_poly.entity_id
_entity_poly.type
_entity_poly.pdbx_seq_one_letter_code
_entity_poly.pdbx_strand_id
1 'polypeptide(L)'
;MKKSLKRREFLHTGSRACVACVALLSTPDVFSRSLRRDDDLPELTELCYCGYQCPEDCKMLKATLEDNLELKKEAYTEWGIKERYDVDFDPEVVFCYKCKNPDKPEGIILTGCTVRHCVIEKELECCVECDELTECEKDLWKRFPEFHEYVIELQKKYQQAIP
;
A
#
# COMPACT_ATOMS: atom_id res chain seq x y z
N MET A 1 39.21 47.51 25.76
CA MET A 1 38.65 48.57 24.89
C MET A 1 37.32 48.11 24.32
N LYS A 2 36.22 48.85 24.53
CA LYS A 2 34.90 48.64 23.91
C LYS A 2 34.73 49.61 22.73
N LYS A 3 33.93 49.18 21.73
CA LYS A 3 33.17 49.90 20.67
C LYS A 3 33.52 49.31 19.28
N SER A 4 32.68 48.49 18.63
CA SER A 4 31.32 48.69 18.07
C SER A 4 31.34 49.23 16.62
N LEU A 5 30.35 48.74 15.83
CA LEU A 5 29.76 49.29 14.59
C LEU A 5 30.32 48.68 13.28
N LYS A 6 29.52 48.41 12.23
CA LYS A 6 28.10 48.68 11.94
C LYS A 6 27.60 47.76 10.81
N ARG A 7 26.40 47.19 10.98
CA ARG A 7 25.56 46.48 9.98
C ARG A 7 25.23 47.26 8.68
N ARG A 8 25.91 48.37 8.37
CA ARG A 8 25.58 49.30 7.28
C ARG A 8 26.44 49.16 6.02
N GLU A 9 27.47 48.32 6.02
CA GLU A 9 28.22 48.01 4.78
C GLU A 9 27.52 46.99 3.88
N PHE A 10 26.47 46.33 4.37
CA PHE A 10 25.64 45.42 3.57
C PHE A 10 24.74 46.15 2.55
N LEU A 11 24.61 47.48 2.65
CA LEU A 11 23.72 48.27 1.79
C LEU A 11 24.46 49.12 0.74
N HIS A 12 25.79 49.05 0.65
CA HIS A 12 26.56 49.88 -0.29
C HIS A 12 27.22 49.12 -1.46
N THR A 13 27.03 47.80 -1.54
CA THR A 13 27.44 46.97 -2.69
C THR A 13 26.23 46.56 -3.56
N GLY A 14 25.04 47.14 -3.32
CA GLY A 14 23.77 46.72 -3.92
C GLY A 14 23.17 47.65 -5.00
N SER A 15 23.89 48.64 -5.54
CA SER A 15 23.23 49.69 -6.34
C SER A 15 23.96 50.16 -7.60
N ARG A 16 24.84 49.34 -8.19
CA ARG A 16 25.44 49.65 -9.51
C ARG A 16 25.58 48.43 -10.43
N ALA A 17 24.46 47.77 -10.71
CA ALA A 17 24.27 46.98 -11.94
C ALA A 17 22.77 46.72 -12.21
N CYS A 18 21.90 47.69 -11.91
CA CYS A 18 20.66 47.82 -12.68
C CYS A 18 21.06 48.40 -14.05
N VAL A 19 20.42 47.94 -15.10
CA VAL A 19 20.67 48.27 -16.53
C VAL A 19 21.71 47.40 -17.22
N ALA A 20 21.54 46.08 -17.13
CA ALA A 20 21.74 45.16 -18.27
C ALA A 20 20.99 43.85 -17.97
N CYS A 21 20.22 43.37 -18.95
CA CYS A 21 19.59 42.04 -18.97
C CYS A 21 18.23 41.87 -18.26
N VAL A 22 17.27 42.76 -18.58
CA VAL A 22 15.82 42.45 -18.66
C VAL A 22 15.56 41.50 -19.86
N ALA A 23 16.37 40.45 -20.02
CA ALA A 23 16.37 39.60 -21.22
C ALA A 23 16.78 38.14 -20.94
N LEU A 24 16.49 37.61 -19.75
CA LEU A 24 16.61 36.18 -19.43
C LEU A 24 15.42 35.65 -18.61
N LEU A 25 14.22 36.20 -18.84
CA LEU A 25 12.93 35.66 -18.35
C LEU A 25 12.29 34.71 -19.38
N SER A 26 13.10 33.84 -20.00
CA SER A 26 12.61 32.90 -21.03
C SER A 26 13.46 31.63 -21.10
N THR A 27 13.61 30.91 -19.99
CA THR A 27 13.97 29.48 -20.03
C THR A 27 13.12 28.73 -19.01
N PRO A 28 12.07 28.01 -19.42
CA PRO A 28 11.34 27.12 -18.54
C PRO A 28 12.01 25.74 -18.58
N ASP A 29 13.24 25.58 -18.06
CA ASP A 29 13.88 24.25 -18.17
C ASP A 29 14.94 23.90 -17.12
N VAL A 30 14.80 24.40 -15.89
CA VAL A 30 15.68 23.99 -14.77
C VAL A 30 14.91 23.59 -13.51
N PHE A 31 13.61 23.31 -13.63
CA PHE A 31 12.78 22.81 -12.53
C PHE A 31 12.09 21.47 -12.83
N SER A 32 12.70 20.64 -13.68
CA SER A 32 12.29 19.24 -13.85
C SER A 32 13.39 18.33 -13.32
N ARG A 33 13.59 18.35 -12.00
CA ARG A 33 14.36 17.31 -11.32
C ARG A 33 13.56 16.82 -10.12
N SER A 34 12.81 15.75 -10.40
CA SER A 34 12.25 14.79 -9.45
C SER A 34 11.02 15.21 -8.65
N LEU A 35 9.90 15.44 -9.35
CA LEU A 35 8.60 14.99 -8.83
C LEU A 35 8.40 13.55 -9.31
N ARG A 36 8.93 12.56 -8.58
CA ARG A 36 8.25 11.25 -8.57
C ARG A 36 7.00 11.47 -7.74
N ARG A 37 5.84 11.50 -8.39
CA ARG A 37 4.56 11.39 -7.69
C ARG A 37 4.48 9.94 -7.23
N ASP A 38 4.37 9.71 -5.92
CA ASP A 38 3.89 8.44 -5.36
C ASP A 38 2.37 8.27 -5.63
N ASP A 39 1.87 8.73 -6.80
CA ASP A 39 0.43 8.79 -7.16
C ASP A 39 0.03 7.78 -8.24
N ASP A 40 0.90 6.85 -8.63
CA ASP A 40 0.52 5.82 -9.60
C ASP A 40 -0.27 4.73 -8.88
N LEU A 41 -1.53 4.54 -9.28
CA LEU A 41 -2.36 3.43 -8.82
C LEU A 41 -1.65 2.11 -9.15
N PRO A 42 -1.55 1.16 -8.21
CA PRO A 42 -0.98 -0.16 -8.52
C PRO A 42 -1.80 -0.85 -9.60
N GLU A 43 -1.25 -1.87 -10.23
CA GLU A 43 -2.05 -2.72 -11.12
C GLU A 43 -2.94 -3.65 -10.27
N LEU A 44 -4.17 -3.95 -10.70
CA LEU A 44 -5.07 -4.84 -9.96
C LEU A 44 -4.50 -6.25 -9.78
N THR A 45 -3.64 -6.68 -10.70
CA THR A 45 -2.92 -7.96 -10.64
C THR A 45 -1.89 -8.01 -9.50
N GLU A 46 -1.37 -6.84 -9.07
CA GLU A 46 -0.40 -6.74 -7.98
C GLU A 46 -1.07 -6.72 -6.59
N LEU A 47 -2.38 -6.46 -6.55
CA LEU A 47 -3.17 -6.50 -5.34
C LEU A 47 -3.61 -7.93 -5.00
N CYS A 48 -3.84 -8.17 -3.71
CA CYS A 48 -4.56 -9.34 -3.25
C CYS A 48 -6.01 -9.29 -3.74
N TYR A 49 -6.71 -10.43 -3.72
CA TYR A 49 -8.14 -10.48 -4.09
C TYR A 49 -9.02 -9.49 -3.31
N CYS A 50 -8.66 -9.16 -2.06
CA CYS A 50 -9.38 -8.18 -1.25
C CYS A 50 -8.97 -6.71 -1.49
N GLY A 51 -8.01 -6.41 -2.39
CA GLY A 51 -7.49 -5.05 -2.59
C GLY A 51 -6.34 -4.65 -1.67
N TYR A 52 -5.92 -5.55 -0.77
CA TYR A 52 -4.74 -5.34 0.08
C TYR A 52 -3.44 -5.52 -0.73
N GLN A 53 -2.45 -4.67 -0.46
CA GLN A 53 -1.10 -4.88 -0.97
C GLN A 53 -0.31 -5.74 0.02
N CYS A 54 0.07 -6.95 -0.38
CA CYS A 54 0.81 -7.86 0.48
C CYS A 54 2.23 -7.31 0.73
N PRO A 55 2.64 -7.09 1.99
CA PRO A 55 3.94 -6.53 2.29
C PRO A 55 5.05 -7.55 2.00
N GLU A 56 6.20 -7.05 1.55
CA GLU A 56 7.36 -7.90 1.24
C GLU A 56 7.91 -8.60 2.50
N ASP A 57 7.81 -7.95 3.66
CA ASP A 57 8.28 -8.42 4.96
C ASP A 57 7.22 -9.18 5.77
N CYS A 58 6.23 -9.78 5.09
CA CYS A 58 5.18 -10.57 5.73
C CYS A 58 5.75 -11.74 6.57
N LYS A 59 5.53 -11.68 7.90
CA LYS A 59 6.00 -12.70 8.85
C LYS A 59 5.52 -14.11 8.50
N MET A 60 4.25 -14.29 8.11
CA MET A 60 3.70 -15.61 7.76
C MET A 60 4.33 -16.21 6.49
N LEU A 61 4.58 -15.38 5.48
CA LEU A 61 5.26 -15.82 4.25
C LEU A 61 6.69 -16.24 4.57
N LYS A 62 7.43 -15.42 5.32
CA LYS A 62 8.78 -15.73 5.77
C LYS A 62 8.81 -17.04 6.57
N ALA A 63 7.91 -17.20 7.53
CA ALA A 63 7.79 -18.41 8.35
C ALA A 63 7.52 -19.67 7.50
N THR A 64 6.75 -19.51 6.43
CA THR A 64 6.43 -20.60 5.49
C THR A 64 7.65 -20.98 4.65
N LEU A 65 8.37 -20.00 4.11
CA LEU A 65 9.54 -20.23 3.24
C LEU A 65 10.75 -20.78 4.00
N GLU A 66 10.95 -20.34 5.23
CA GLU A 66 12.04 -20.79 6.11
C GLU A 66 11.69 -22.04 6.91
N ASP A 67 10.46 -22.56 6.76
CA ASP A 67 9.86 -23.60 7.61
C ASP A 67 10.09 -23.36 9.11
N ASN A 68 9.89 -22.12 9.54
CA ASN A 68 10.19 -21.68 10.89
C ASN A 68 8.95 -21.79 11.78
N LEU A 69 8.92 -22.82 12.63
CA LEU A 69 7.81 -23.12 13.53
C LEU A 69 7.48 -21.97 14.50
N GLU A 70 8.50 -21.31 15.05
CA GLU A 70 8.29 -20.25 16.04
C GLU A 70 7.69 -19.01 15.38
N LEU A 71 8.16 -18.64 14.19
CA LEU A 71 7.53 -17.56 13.41
C LEU A 71 6.10 -17.90 12.98
N LYS A 72 5.79 -19.18 12.68
CA LYS A 72 4.42 -19.63 12.40
C LYS A 72 3.52 -19.43 13.63
N LYS A 73 3.98 -19.77 14.84
CA LYS A 73 3.23 -19.57 16.09
C LYS A 73 3.00 -18.09 16.41
N GLU A 74 4.02 -17.26 16.21
CA GLU A 74 3.90 -15.82 16.38
C GLU A 74 2.85 -15.24 15.44
N ALA A 75 2.95 -15.55 14.14
CA ALA A 75 2.01 -15.07 13.14
C ALA A 75 0.58 -15.61 13.40
N TYR A 76 0.45 -16.86 13.82
CA TYR A 76 -0.84 -17.45 14.22
C TYR A 76 -1.53 -16.66 15.33
N THR A 77 -0.75 -16.26 16.34
CA THR A 77 -1.25 -15.51 17.50
C THR A 77 -1.58 -14.06 17.09
N GLU A 78 -0.65 -13.42 16.38
CA GLU A 78 -0.80 -12.02 15.91
C GLU A 78 -2.02 -11.86 15.01
N TRP A 79 -2.30 -12.85 14.15
CA TRP A 79 -3.41 -12.81 13.20
C TRP A 79 -4.72 -13.38 13.76
N GLY A 80 -4.73 -13.80 15.03
CA GLY A 80 -5.93 -14.34 15.70
C GLY A 80 -6.55 -15.52 14.97
N ILE A 81 -5.72 -16.43 14.43
CA ILE A 81 -6.20 -17.54 13.58
C ILE A 81 -7.14 -18.47 14.38
N LYS A 82 -6.86 -18.69 15.66
CA LYS A 82 -7.70 -19.51 16.54
C LYS A 82 -9.12 -18.96 16.62
N GLU A 83 -9.26 -17.69 16.96
CA GLU A 83 -10.55 -17.03 17.14
C GLU A 83 -11.27 -16.83 15.80
N ARG A 84 -10.51 -16.75 14.71
CA ARG A 84 -11.06 -16.52 13.37
C ARG A 84 -11.60 -17.77 12.71
N TYR A 85 -10.94 -18.90 12.89
CA TYR A 85 -11.25 -20.14 12.18
C TYR A 85 -11.61 -21.31 13.11
N ASP A 86 -11.53 -21.14 14.43
CA ASP A 86 -11.76 -22.18 15.43
C ASP A 86 -10.87 -23.42 15.22
N VAL A 87 -9.61 -23.18 14.89
CA VAL A 87 -8.59 -24.20 14.61
C VAL A 87 -7.44 -24.02 15.59
N ASP A 88 -7.05 -25.08 16.29
CA ASP A 88 -5.84 -25.09 17.11
C ASP A 88 -4.57 -25.00 16.25
N PHE A 89 -3.47 -24.54 16.83
CA PHE A 89 -2.23 -24.36 16.09
C PHE A 89 -1.73 -25.69 15.51
N ASP A 90 -1.69 -25.75 14.19
CA ASP A 90 -1.12 -26.85 13.42
C ASP A 90 -0.23 -26.28 12.29
N PRO A 91 1.09 -26.53 12.32
CA PRO A 91 2.02 -25.97 11.33
C PRO A 91 1.83 -26.51 9.91
N GLU A 92 1.07 -27.61 9.73
CA GLU A 92 0.75 -28.16 8.42
C GLU A 92 -0.38 -27.40 7.72
N VAL A 93 -1.22 -26.67 8.46
CA VAL A 93 -2.30 -25.83 7.89
C VAL A 93 -2.06 -24.33 8.07
N VAL A 94 -1.21 -23.95 9.03
CA VAL A 94 -0.82 -22.56 9.30
C VAL A 94 0.38 -22.18 8.44
N PHE A 95 0.11 -21.81 7.20
CA PHE A 95 1.11 -21.34 6.24
C PHE A 95 0.48 -20.43 5.17
N CYS A 96 1.30 -19.70 4.40
CA CYS A 96 0.84 -18.85 3.31
C CYS A 96 1.91 -18.67 2.21
N TYR A 97 1.51 -18.80 0.94
CA TYR A 97 2.36 -18.61 -0.25
C TYR A 97 1.90 -17.43 -1.13
N LYS A 98 1.27 -16.41 -0.53
CA LYS A 98 0.50 -15.34 -1.19
C LYS A 98 -0.85 -15.83 -1.73
N CYS A 99 -1.84 -14.93 -1.82
CA CYS A 99 -3.22 -15.30 -2.11
C CYS A 99 -3.50 -15.62 -3.59
N LYS A 100 -2.80 -14.94 -4.52
CA LYS A 100 -2.84 -15.15 -5.97
C LYS A 100 -1.69 -16.10 -6.39
N ASN A 101 -1.68 -17.33 -5.89
CA ASN A 101 -0.65 -18.31 -6.20
C ASN A 101 -1.26 -19.72 -6.38
N PRO A 102 -1.78 -20.03 -7.59
CA PRO A 102 -2.52 -21.28 -7.83
C PRO A 102 -1.64 -22.53 -7.79
N ASP A 103 -0.32 -22.39 -7.96
CA ASP A 103 0.63 -23.52 -7.99
C ASP A 103 1.04 -23.99 -6.58
N LYS A 104 0.53 -23.34 -5.53
CA LYS A 104 0.88 -23.63 -4.14
C LYS A 104 -0.33 -24.10 -3.35
N PRO A 105 -0.12 -24.98 -2.36
CA PRO A 105 -1.21 -25.40 -1.50
C PRO A 105 -1.79 -24.22 -0.74
N GLU A 106 -3.04 -24.37 -0.30
CA GLU A 106 -3.76 -23.35 0.44
C GLU A 106 -3.68 -23.64 1.94
N GLY A 107 -3.20 -22.66 2.71
CA GLY A 107 -3.28 -22.72 4.17
C GLY A 107 -4.68 -22.37 4.67
N ILE A 108 -4.88 -22.46 5.98
CA ILE A 108 -6.17 -22.23 6.64
C ILE A 108 -6.74 -20.83 6.33
N ILE A 109 -5.88 -19.82 6.23
CA ILE A 109 -6.29 -18.43 5.97
C ILE A 109 -6.90 -18.30 4.58
N LEU A 110 -6.29 -18.94 3.57
CA LEU A 110 -6.77 -18.90 2.18
C LEU A 110 -8.03 -19.74 2.02
N THR A 111 -8.02 -20.95 2.58
CA THR A 111 -9.16 -21.88 2.55
C THR A 111 -10.39 -21.31 3.27
N GLY A 112 -10.20 -20.53 4.33
CA GLY A 112 -11.29 -19.88 5.06
C GLY A 112 -11.69 -18.50 4.54
N CYS A 113 -11.03 -17.97 3.50
CA CYS A 113 -11.26 -16.60 3.04
C CYS A 113 -12.48 -16.51 2.10
N THR A 114 -13.62 -16.10 2.66
CA THR A 114 -14.88 -15.91 1.90
C THR A 114 -14.77 -14.88 0.77
N VAL A 115 -13.90 -13.88 0.93
CA VAL A 115 -13.68 -12.86 -0.10
C VAL A 115 -12.88 -13.42 -1.27
N ARG A 116 -11.83 -14.21 -1.00
CA ARG A 116 -11.02 -14.86 -2.04
C ARG A 116 -11.89 -15.77 -2.91
N HIS A 117 -12.67 -16.65 -2.30
CA HIS A 117 -13.55 -17.57 -3.03
C HIS A 117 -14.54 -16.82 -3.90
N CYS A 118 -15.17 -15.77 -3.37
CA CYS A 118 -16.11 -14.98 -4.14
C CYS A 118 -15.49 -14.28 -5.35
N VAL A 119 -14.25 -13.78 -5.23
CA VAL A 119 -13.55 -13.12 -6.35
C VAL A 119 -13.20 -14.14 -7.44
N ILE A 120 -12.73 -15.33 -7.04
CA ILE A 120 -12.44 -16.44 -7.96
C ILE A 120 -13.74 -16.90 -8.66
N GLU A 121 -14.83 -17.09 -7.91
CA GLU A 121 -16.14 -17.51 -8.45
C GLU A 121 -16.74 -16.49 -9.43
N LYS A 122 -16.53 -15.20 -9.17
CA LYS A 122 -16.97 -14.11 -10.05
C LYS A 122 -15.99 -13.82 -11.20
N GLU A 123 -14.88 -14.55 -11.28
CA GLU A 123 -13.81 -14.34 -12.28
C GLU A 123 -13.28 -12.89 -12.31
N LEU A 124 -13.21 -12.24 -11.15
CA LEU A 124 -12.66 -10.89 -11.00
C LEU A 124 -11.17 -10.96 -10.64
N GLU A 125 -10.39 -9.95 -10.99
CA GLU A 125 -9.03 -9.80 -10.51
C GLU A 125 -9.00 -9.40 -9.04
N CYS A 126 -9.91 -8.53 -8.63
CA CYS A 126 -9.93 -7.96 -7.30
C CYS A 126 -11.33 -7.50 -6.87
N CYS A 127 -11.60 -7.47 -5.57
CA CYS A 127 -12.80 -6.85 -5.01
C CYS A 127 -12.99 -5.39 -5.43
N VAL A 128 -11.90 -4.70 -5.77
CA VAL A 128 -11.90 -3.33 -6.29
C VAL A 128 -12.72 -3.21 -7.59
N GLU A 129 -12.86 -4.28 -8.37
CA GLU A 129 -13.68 -4.30 -9.60
C GLU A 129 -15.16 -4.63 -9.34
N CYS A 130 -15.51 -5.05 -8.12
CA CYS A 130 -16.85 -5.53 -7.82
C CYS A 130 -17.83 -4.36 -7.59
N ASP A 131 -18.84 -4.19 -8.44
CA ASP A 131 -19.85 -3.14 -8.31
C ASP A 131 -20.64 -3.21 -6.99
N GLU A 132 -20.77 -4.42 -6.42
CA GLU A 132 -21.44 -4.66 -5.14
C GLU A 132 -20.56 -4.39 -3.91
N LEU A 133 -19.31 -3.92 -4.09
CA LEU A 133 -18.34 -3.79 -2.98
C LEU A 133 -18.86 -2.95 -1.82
N THR A 134 -19.55 -1.83 -2.11
CA THR A 134 -20.03 -0.90 -1.08
C THR A 134 -21.06 -1.54 -0.15
N GLU A 135 -21.90 -2.44 -0.67
CA GLU A 135 -22.95 -3.14 0.08
C GLU A 135 -22.50 -4.53 0.56
N CYS A 136 -21.23 -4.89 0.33
CA CYS A 136 -20.73 -6.23 0.59
C CYS A 136 -20.57 -6.50 2.09
N GLU A 137 -21.26 -7.52 2.58
CA GLU A 137 -21.35 -7.87 4.00
C GLU A 137 -20.51 -9.11 4.40
N LYS A 138 -19.51 -9.48 3.60
CA LYS A 138 -18.67 -10.65 3.90
C LYS A 138 -17.88 -10.45 5.21
N ASP A 139 -17.50 -11.58 5.82
CA ASP A 139 -16.83 -11.63 7.14
C ASP A 139 -15.64 -10.67 7.24
N LEU A 140 -14.82 -10.59 6.19
CA LEU A 140 -13.65 -9.70 6.16
C LEU A 140 -14.02 -8.23 6.41
N TRP A 141 -15.09 -7.75 5.78
CA TRP A 141 -15.54 -6.36 5.86
C TRP A 141 -16.20 -6.03 7.19
N LYS A 142 -16.98 -6.99 7.73
CA LYS A 142 -17.58 -6.87 9.07
C LYS A 142 -16.53 -6.80 10.18
N ARG A 143 -15.41 -7.52 10.03
CA ARG A 143 -14.31 -7.52 11.01
C ARG A 143 -13.39 -6.32 10.88
N PHE A 144 -13.15 -5.86 9.66
CA PHE A 144 -12.22 -4.76 9.36
C PHE A 144 -12.92 -3.65 8.56
N PRO A 145 -13.85 -2.90 9.19
CA PRO A 145 -14.63 -1.88 8.50
C PRO A 145 -13.76 -0.74 7.93
N GLU A 146 -12.73 -0.32 8.66
CA GLU A 146 -11.77 0.69 8.17
C GLU A 146 -11.02 0.21 6.90
N PHE A 147 -10.70 -1.08 6.83
CA PHE A 147 -10.10 -1.66 5.63
C PHE A 147 -11.11 -1.72 4.48
N HIS A 148 -12.38 -2.03 4.76
CA HIS A 148 -13.43 -2.00 3.76
C HIS A 148 -13.61 -0.60 3.15
N GLU A 149 -13.64 0.43 4.00
CA GLU A 149 -13.67 1.84 3.57
C GLU A 149 -12.46 2.19 2.69
N TYR A 150 -11.25 1.76 3.08
CA TYR A 150 -10.05 1.93 2.26
C TYR A 150 -10.19 1.30 0.87
N VAL A 151 -10.71 0.06 0.78
CA VAL A 151 -10.89 -0.62 -0.52
C VAL A 151 -11.97 0.05 -1.36
N ILE A 152 -13.03 0.59 -0.75
CA ILE A 152 -14.05 1.41 -1.45
C ILE A 152 -13.43 2.68 -2.03
N GLU A 153 -12.60 3.39 -1.25
CA GLU A 153 -11.89 4.57 -1.75
C GLU A 153 -10.90 4.20 -2.87
N LEU A 154 -10.26 3.04 -2.77
CA LEU A 154 -9.42 2.51 -3.83
C LEU A 154 -10.24 2.26 -5.11
N GLN A 155 -11.39 1.60 -5.02
CA GLN A 155 -12.32 1.39 -6.15
C GLN A 155 -12.71 2.70 -6.84
N LYS A 156 -13.07 3.74 -6.06
CA LYS A 156 -13.41 5.06 -6.63
C LYS A 156 -12.27 5.63 -7.46
N LYS A 157 -11.02 5.48 -7.00
CA LYS A 157 -9.84 5.94 -7.75
C LYS A 157 -9.66 5.19 -9.07
N TYR A 158 -9.85 3.87 -9.08
CA TYR A 158 -9.81 3.08 -10.32
C TYR A 158 -10.91 3.48 -11.29
N GLN A 159 -12.14 3.65 -10.81
CA GLN A 159 -13.26 4.08 -11.65
C GLN A 159 -13.04 5.46 -12.28
N GLN A 160 -12.34 6.36 -11.59
CA GLN A 160 -11.97 7.68 -12.13
C GLN A 160 -10.81 7.63 -13.13
N ALA A 161 -9.98 6.59 -13.07
CA ALA A 161 -8.83 6.39 -13.95
C ALA A 161 -9.21 5.68 -15.27
N ILE A 162 -10.38 5.03 -15.33
CA ILE A 162 -10.92 4.43 -16.54
C ILE A 162 -11.48 5.55 -17.43
N PRO A 163 -10.97 5.74 -18.66
CA PRO A 163 -11.37 6.83 -19.57
C PRO A 163 -12.78 6.69 -20.16
#